data_AF-A0A970M4B1-F1
#
_entry.id   AF-A0A970M4B1-F1
#
_cell.length_a   1.000
_cell.length_b   1.000
_cell.length_c   1.000
_cell.angle_alpha   90.00
_cell.angle_beta   90.00
_cell.angle_gamma   90.00
#
_symmetry.space_group_name_H-M   'P 1'
#
loop_
_entity.id
_entity.type
_entity.pdbx_description
1 polymer ?
#
loop_
_entity_poly.entity_id
_entity_poly.type
_entity_poly.pdbx_seq_one_letter_code
_entity_poly.pdbx_strand_id
1 'polypeptide(L)'
;MINEKVEIVVPENILENWQEILNILAHTANIPAALIMRLHDADIEVFVSSQSEGNPYHSGDSKHFQESGLYCETVIRTQHKLLVPDALADDNWKNNPDIKLNMISYLGFPLLLPSKQPFGTICVLDDKRNEYSKTLENLILNFKRLIETHLEMIYVNAVLGDKNKRLTDYLMELQALRGIVPICAHCKSIKDKEDNWHPIEHYLICKNQPLPGQSVTLR
;
A
#
# COMPACT_ATOMS: atom_id res chain seq x y z
N MET A 1 -18.99 0.69 -10.51
CA MET A 1 -17.71 0.11 -10.07
C MET A 1 -17.05 1.15 -9.19
N ILE A 2 -17.00 0.91 -7.88
CA ILE A 2 -16.39 1.87 -6.95
C ILE A 2 -14.87 1.74 -7.14
N ASN A 3 -14.27 2.80 -7.66
CA ASN A 3 -12.83 2.95 -7.85
C ASN A 3 -12.23 3.37 -6.49
N GLU A 4 -12.28 2.47 -5.51
CA GLU A 4 -11.68 2.72 -4.20
C GLU A 4 -10.16 2.70 -4.36
N LYS A 5 -9.52 3.89 -4.26
CA LYS A 5 -8.07 4.00 -4.09
C LYS A 5 -7.74 3.27 -2.79
N VAL A 6 -7.12 2.09 -2.91
CA VAL A 6 -6.61 1.35 -1.76
C VAL A 6 -5.37 2.11 -1.27
N GLU A 7 -5.45 2.64 -0.06
CA GLU A 7 -4.30 3.27 0.60
C GLU A 7 -3.30 2.18 1.00
N ILE A 8 -2.07 2.27 0.49
CA ILE A 8 -1.03 1.28 0.74
C ILE A 8 -0.17 1.75 1.91
N VAL A 9 -0.43 1.15 3.07
CA VAL A 9 0.40 1.29 4.26
C VAL A 9 1.40 0.14 4.28
N VAL A 10 2.69 0.46 4.13
CA VAL A 10 3.76 -0.55 4.13
C VAL A 10 4.15 -0.86 5.58
N PRO A 11 4.06 -2.13 6.04
CA PRO A 11 4.47 -2.50 7.39
C PRO A 11 5.97 -2.27 7.66
N GLU A 12 6.33 -1.96 8.91
CA GLU A 12 7.70 -1.63 9.32
C GLU A 12 8.70 -2.73 8.96
N ASN A 13 8.37 -4.00 9.20
CA ASN A 13 9.23 -5.14 8.84
C ASN A 13 9.48 -5.26 7.32
N ILE A 14 8.54 -4.79 6.48
CA ILE A 14 8.72 -4.76 5.03
C ILE A 14 9.57 -3.56 4.62
N LEU A 15 9.41 -2.41 5.28
CA LEU A 15 10.26 -1.25 5.08
C LEU A 15 11.72 -1.54 5.43
N GLU A 16 11.99 -2.24 6.53
CA GLU A 16 13.33 -2.70 6.90
C GLU A 16 13.95 -3.58 5.80
N ASN A 17 13.17 -4.51 5.24
CA ASN A 17 13.64 -5.32 4.11
C ASN A 17 13.97 -4.47 2.87
N TRP A 18 13.17 -3.45 2.58
CA TRP A 18 13.43 -2.54 1.47
C TRP A 18 14.67 -1.66 1.71
N GLN A 19 14.89 -1.24 2.95
CA GLN A 19 16.12 -0.55 3.36
C GLN A 19 17.35 -1.41 3.09
N GLU A 20 17.33 -2.68 3.51
CA GLU A 20 18.44 -3.61 3.27
C GLU A 20 18.70 -3.86 1.79
N ILE A 21 17.63 -3.99 0.98
CA ILE A 21 17.75 -4.09 -0.48
C ILE A 21 18.52 -2.91 -1.06
N LEU A 22 18.18 -1.68 -0.65
CA LEU A 22 18.83 -0.47 -1.16
C LEU A 22 20.28 -0.36 -0.67
N ASN A 23 20.55 -0.74 0.58
CA ASN A 23 21.92 -0.79 1.11
C ASN A 23 22.79 -1.76 0.31
N ILE A 24 22.27 -2.96 0.00
CA ILE A 24 22.96 -3.95 -0.82
C ILE A 24 23.22 -3.42 -2.24
N LEU A 25 22.24 -2.75 -2.86
CA LEU A 25 22.42 -2.14 -4.18
C LEU A 25 23.53 -1.09 -4.17
N ALA A 26 23.49 -0.16 -3.21
CA ALA A 26 24.47 0.91 -3.11
C ALA A 26 25.89 0.36 -2.88
N HIS A 27 26.02 -0.60 -1.95
CA HIS A 27 27.30 -1.23 -1.64
C HIS A 27 27.85 -2.05 -2.81
N THR A 28 27.02 -2.89 -3.44
CA THR A 28 27.44 -3.76 -4.55
C THR A 28 27.88 -2.97 -5.77
N ALA A 29 27.21 -1.84 -6.04
CA ALA A 29 27.53 -0.97 -7.17
C ALA A 29 28.63 0.06 -6.85
N ASN A 30 29.01 0.21 -5.58
CA ASN A 30 29.90 1.27 -5.08
C ASN A 30 29.46 2.66 -5.58
N ILE A 31 28.23 3.01 -5.23
CA ILE A 31 27.56 4.26 -5.61
C ILE A 31 27.07 5.02 -4.37
N PRO A 32 26.86 6.35 -4.49
CA PRO A 32 26.37 7.17 -3.39
C PRO A 32 24.93 6.89 -2.98
N ALA A 33 24.01 6.62 -3.91
CA ALA A 33 22.57 6.56 -3.59
C ALA A 33 21.80 5.47 -4.34
N ALA A 34 20.99 4.72 -3.62
CA ALA A 34 19.92 3.88 -4.14
C ALA A 34 18.61 4.23 -3.42
N LEU A 35 17.53 4.43 -4.18
CA LEU A 35 16.28 5.00 -3.67
C LEU A 35 15.07 4.16 -4.12
N ILE A 36 14.05 4.11 -3.26
CA ILE A 36 12.67 3.86 -3.67
C ILE A 36 11.95 5.21 -3.60
N MET A 37 11.51 5.69 -4.76
CA MET A 37 10.64 6.86 -4.85
C MET A 37 9.19 6.38 -4.81
N ARG A 38 8.32 7.10 -4.10
CA ARG A 38 6.87 6.86 -4.07
C ARG A 38 6.14 8.03 -4.71
N LEU A 39 5.25 7.71 -5.64
CA LEU A 39 4.30 8.66 -6.20
C LEU A 39 3.07 8.70 -5.29
N HIS A 40 2.78 9.87 -4.73
CA HIS A 40 1.62 10.09 -3.88
C HIS A 40 0.84 11.31 -4.35
N ASP A 41 -0.36 11.07 -4.88
CA ASP A 41 -1.22 12.08 -5.49
C ASP A 41 -0.53 12.95 -6.55
N ALA A 42 -0.12 14.17 -6.20
CA ALA A 42 0.51 15.12 -7.11
C ALA A 42 2.03 15.28 -6.87
N ASP A 43 2.58 14.55 -5.89
CA ASP A 43 3.96 14.69 -5.46
C ASP A 43 4.70 13.35 -5.58
N ILE A 44 6.02 13.45 -5.67
CA ILE A 44 6.93 12.32 -5.62
C ILE A 44 7.92 12.52 -4.47
N GLU A 45 8.05 11.51 -3.65
CA GLU A 45 8.88 11.55 -2.45
C GLU A 45 9.90 10.42 -2.42
N VAL A 46 11.01 10.67 -1.73
CA VAL A 46 11.99 9.66 -1.33
C VAL A 46 11.35 8.83 -0.23
N PHE A 47 10.86 7.64 -0.58
CA PHE A 47 10.17 6.78 0.37
C PHE A 47 11.16 5.97 1.23
N VAL A 48 12.22 5.45 0.58
CA VAL A 48 13.34 4.78 1.25
C VAL A 48 14.63 5.22 0.57
N SER A 49 15.66 5.50 1.35
CA SER A 49 16.97 5.97 0.88
C SER A 49 18.08 5.06 1.44
N SER A 50 19.04 4.63 0.62
CA SER A 50 20.16 3.80 1.08
C SER A 50 21.01 4.53 2.12
N GLN A 51 21.53 3.79 3.10
CA GLN A 51 22.47 4.31 4.10
C GLN A 51 23.90 4.13 3.59
N SER A 52 24.29 4.97 2.63
CA SER A 52 25.59 4.94 1.96
C SER A 52 26.32 6.27 2.08
N GLU A 53 27.64 6.23 2.07
CA GLU A 53 28.47 7.44 2.11
C GLU A 53 28.23 8.31 0.88
N GLY A 54 28.09 9.62 1.08
CA GLY A 54 27.84 10.58 0.00
C GLY A 54 26.39 10.64 -0.49
N ASN A 55 25.45 9.89 0.10
CA ASN A 55 24.03 10.01 -0.25
C ASN A 55 23.45 11.37 0.20
N PRO A 56 22.97 12.23 -0.72
CA PRO A 56 22.38 13.52 -0.35
C PRO A 56 20.88 13.44 0.01
N TYR A 57 20.23 12.29 -0.22
CA TYR A 57 18.78 12.14 -0.12
C TYR A 57 18.33 11.58 1.22
N HIS A 58 17.28 12.17 1.79
CA HIS A 58 16.68 11.73 3.04
C HIS A 58 15.25 11.24 2.82
N SER A 59 14.85 10.19 3.55
CA SER A 59 13.46 9.70 3.50
C SER A 59 12.50 10.82 3.91
N GLY A 60 11.44 11.02 3.13
CA GLY A 60 10.47 12.10 3.28
C GLY A 60 10.76 13.35 2.45
N ASP A 61 11.93 13.46 1.83
CA ASP A 61 12.19 14.53 0.85
C ASP A 61 11.18 14.41 -0.29
N SER A 62 10.48 15.50 -0.61
CA SER A 62 9.37 15.49 -1.59
C SER A 62 9.45 16.66 -2.57
N LYS A 63 8.94 16.43 -3.78
CA LYS A 63 8.83 17.41 -4.86
C LYS A 63 7.50 17.24 -5.58
N HIS A 64 7.03 18.34 -6.16
CA HIS A 64 5.91 18.28 -7.08
C HIS A 64 6.26 17.40 -8.28
N PHE A 65 5.38 16.48 -8.66
CA PHE A 65 5.67 15.48 -9.68
C PHE A 65 5.62 16.07 -11.09
N GLN A 66 4.65 16.96 -11.37
CA GLN A 66 4.48 17.50 -12.71
C GLN A 66 5.53 18.56 -13.02
N GLU A 67 6.19 18.43 -14.19
CA GLU A 67 7.19 19.39 -14.67
C GLU A 67 8.38 19.53 -13.70
N SER A 68 8.62 18.46 -12.93
CA SER A 68 9.70 18.39 -11.94
C SER A 68 11.08 18.37 -12.60
N GLY A 69 11.15 17.81 -13.82
CA GLY A 69 12.41 17.57 -14.52
C GLY A 69 13.25 16.44 -13.90
N LEU A 70 12.71 15.71 -12.93
CA LEU A 70 13.37 14.59 -12.26
C LEU A 70 13.45 13.37 -13.18
N TYR A 71 14.47 12.53 -12.98
CA TYR A 71 14.61 11.28 -13.74
C TYR A 71 13.41 10.33 -13.53
N CYS A 72 12.94 10.23 -12.29
CA CYS A 72 11.81 9.37 -11.91
C CYS A 72 10.50 9.78 -12.60
N GLU A 73 10.32 11.07 -12.94
CA GLU A 73 9.17 11.54 -13.71
C GLU A 73 9.11 10.87 -15.08
N THR A 74 10.23 10.82 -15.81
CA THR A 74 10.31 10.14 -17.12
C THR A 74 10.06 8.64 -16.98
N VAL A 75 10.63 7.99 -15.97
CA VAL A 75 10.39 6.55 -15.72
C VAL A 75 8.91 6.26 -15.47
N ILE A 76 8.25 7.08 -14.65
CA ILE A 76 6.83 6.92 -14.34
C ILE A 76 5.96 7.23 -15.56
N ARG A 77 6.22 8.32 -16.30
CA ARG A 77 5.43 8.68 -17.48
C ARG A 77 5.56 7.66 -18.60
N THR A 78 6.77 7.16 -18.84
CA THR A 78 7.02 6.18 -19.90
C THR A 78 6.68 4.76 -19.47
N GLN A 79 6.68 4.46 -18.17
CA GLN A 79 6.58 3.10 -17.63
C GLN A 79 7.71 2.17 -18.11
N HIS A 80 8.86 2.74 -18.47
CA HIS A 80 10.04 2.01 -18.96
C HIS A 80 11.28 2.37 -18.15
N LYS A 81 12.31 1.52 -18.24
CA LYS A 81 13.63 1.80 -17.69
C LYS A 81 14.19 3.09 -18.29
N LEU A 82 14.81 3.91 -17.45
CA LEU A 82 15.65 5.02 -17.88
C LEU A 82 17.09 4.77 -17.46
N LEU A 83 18.02 4.92 -18.40
CA LEU A 83 19.45 4.90 -18.18
C LEU A 83 20.04 6.22 -18.70
N VAL A 84 20.68 6.96 -17.82
CA VAL A 84 21.43 8.19 -18.13
C VAL A 84 22.83 8.00 -17.56
N PRO A 85 23.83 7.63 -18.39
CA PRO A 85 25.17 7.38 -17.89
C PRO A 85 25.88 8.62 -17.39
N ASP A 86 25.59 9.79 -18.00
CA ASP A 86 26.15 11.08 -17.63
C ASP A 86 25.23 12.20 -18.13
N ALA A 87 24.55 12.86 -17.21
CA ALA A 87 23.62 13.93 -17.49
C ALA A 87 24.30 15.20 -17.99
N LEU A 88 25.57 15.45 -17.60
CA LEU A 88 26.31 16.63 -18.06
C LEU A 88 26.62 16.54 -19.56
N ALA A 89 26.69 15.32 -20.09
CA ALA A 89 26.94 15.03 -21.50
C ALA A 89 25.65 14.83 -22.33
N ASP A 90 24.47 14.83 -21.71
CA ASP A 90 23.18 14.61 -22.39
C ASP A 90 22.35 15.90 -22.42
N ASP A 91 22.03 16.38 -23.62
CA ASP A 91 21.27 17.61 -23.81
C ASP A 91 19.88 17.61 -23.15
N ASN A 92 19.28 16.43 -22.97
CA ASN A 92 17.98 16.29 -22.31
C ASN A 92 18.09 16.36 -20.78
N TRP A 93 19.26 16.04 -20.22
CA TRP A 93 19.46 15.85 -18.78
C TRP A 93 20.43 16.85 -18.15
N LYS A 94 21.19 17.64 -18.92
CA LYS A 94 22.17 18.61 -18.42
C LYS A 94 21.63 19.69 -17.48
N ASN A 95 20.31 19.89 -17.47
CA ASN A 95 19.63 20.84 -16.58
C ASN A 95 18.85 20.14 -15.46
N ASN A 96 19.03 18.84 -15.27
CA ASN A 96 18.33 18.06 -14.26
C ASN A 96 18.62 18.61 -12.84
N PRO A 97 17.60 18.71 -11.96
CA PRO A 97 17.77 19.26 -10.62
C PRO A 97 18.82 18.54 -9.76
N ASP A 98 18.96 17.22 -9.93
CA ASP A 98 19.82 16.36 -9.11
C ASP A 98 21.32 16.58 -9.38
N ILE A 99 21.66 17.24 -10.50
CA ILE A 99 23.03 17.69 -10.79
C ILE A 99 23.54 18.63 -9.68
N LYS A 100 22.65 19.44 -9.07
CA LYS A 100 23.00 20.32 -7.95
C LYS A 100 23.38 19.56 -6.68
N LEU A 101 22.96 18.30 -6.59
CA LEU A 101 23.31 17.35 -5.53
C LEU A 101 24.50 16.47 -5.93
N ASN A 102 25.19 16.82 -7.01
CA ASN A 102 26.28 16.07 -7.62
C ASN A 102 25.87 14.68 -8.15
N MET A 103 24.58 14.43 -8.43
CA MET A 103 24.09 13.16 -8.95
C MET A 103 23.91 13.25 -10.46
N ILE A 104 24.94 12.84 -11.21
CA ILE A 104 25.02 13.04 -12.65
C ILE A 104 24.68 11.79 -13.46
N SER A 105 24.66 10.61 -12.84
CA SER A 105 24.28 9.36 -13.49
C SER A 105 23.03 8.77 -12.83
N TYR A 106 22.18 8.11 -13.61
CA TYR A 106 20.92 7.54 -13.17
C TYR A 106 20.59 6.23 -13.89
N LEU A 107 20.14 5.24 -13.12
CA LEU A 107 19.45 4.06 -13.64
C LEU A 107 18.22 3.78 -12.79
N GLY A 108 17.04 3.75 -13.41
CA GLY A 108 15.78 3.57 -12.69
C GLY A 108 14.74 2.74 -13.44
N PHE A 109 13.87 2.10 -12.67
CA PHE A 109 12.79 1.24 -13.14
C PHE A 109 11.48 1.59 -12.42
N PRO A 110 10.32 1.50 -13.10
CA PRO A 110 9.04 1.75 -12.46
C PRO A 110 8.72 0.64 -11.45
N LEU A 111 8.07 0.98 -10.34
CA LEU A 111 7.44 0.04 -9.42
C LEU A 111 5.93 0.15 -9.59
N LEU A 112 5.26 -0.97 -9.83
CA LEU A 112 3.84 -1.01 -10.18
C LEU A 112 3.02 -1.71 -9.10
N LEU A 113 1.82 -1.20 -8.86
CA LEU A 113 0.78 -1.90 -8.13
C LEU A 113 0.18 -3.02 -9.00
N PRO A 114 -0.55 -3.99 -8.40
CA PRO A 114 -1.26 -5.04 -9.15
C PRO A 114 -2.20 -4.49 -10.24
N SER A 115 -2.77 -3.30 -10.01
CA SER A 115 -3.61 -2.56 -10.95
C SER A 115 -2.87 -2.00 -12.17
N LYS A 116 -1.56 -2.21 -12.27
CA LYS A 116 -0.63 -1.62 -13.25
C LYS A 116 -0.48 -0.09 -13.13
N GLN A 117 -0.99 0.50 -12.06
CA GLN A 117 -0.70 1.89 -11.74
C GLN A 117 0.71 2.03 -11.14
N PRO A 118 1.42 3.12 -11.41
CA PRO A 118 2.72 3.38 -10.78
C PRO A 118 2.56 3.58 -9.28
N PHE A 119 3.30 2.79 -8.51
CA PHE A 119 3.62 3.09 -7.12
C PHE A 119 4.74 4.12 -7.03
N GLY A 120 5.72 4.04 -7.94
CA GLY A 120 6.86 4.93 -7.97
C GLY A 120 8.03 4.32 -8.75
N THR A 121 9.26 4.43 -8.25
CA THR A 121 10.46 3.89 -8.92
C THR A 121 11.45 3.28 -7.94
N ILE A 122 12.21 2.28 -8.39
CA ILE A 122 13.49 1.91 -7.77
C ILE A 122 14.61 2.42 -8.65
N CYS A 123 15.58 3.13 -8.08
CA CYS A 123 16.66 3.71 -8.85
C CYS A 123 17.98 3.77 -8.09
N VAL A 124 19.05 3.92 -8.85
CA VAL A 124 20.42 4.15 -8.38
C VAL A 124 20.96 5.41 -9.04
N LEU A 125 21.73 6.19 -8.29
CA LEU A 125 22.36 7.42 -8.75
C LEU A 125 23.85 7.39 -8.42
N ASP A 126 24.63 8.04 -9.27
CA ASP A 126 26.09 8.11 -9.13
C ASP A 126 26.60 9.54 -9.36
N ASP A 127 27.69 9.87 -8.68
CA ASP A 127 28.36 11.17 -8.77
C ASP A 127 29.43 11.24 -9.88
N LYS A 128 29.64 10.10 -10.53
CA LYS A 128 30.48 9.92 -11.71
C LYS A 128 29.65 9.31 -12.84
N ARG A 129 30.19 9.39 -14.06
CA ARG A 129 29.63 8.67 -15.20
C ARG A 129 29.55 7.17 -14.91
N ASN A 130 28.39 6.56 -15.10
CA ASN A 130 28.19 5.13 -14.87
C ASN A 130 27.24 4.51 -15.92
N GLU A 131 27.75 3.59 -16.73
CA GLU A 131 26.93 2.86 -17.71
C GLU A 131 26.07 1.76 -17.05
N TYR A 132 26.41 1.39 -15.81
CA TYR A 132 25.89 0.28 -15.02
C TYR A 132 26.02 -1.09 -15.72
N SER A 133 26.62 -2.05 -15.02
CA SER A 133 26.80 -3.39 -15.60
C SER A 133 25.46 -4.11 -15.80
N LYS A 134 25.41 -5.04 -16.77
CA LYS A 134 24.23 -5.91 -16.95
C LYS A 134 23.91 -6.74 -15.71
N THR A 135 24.94 -7.11 -14.94
CA THR A 135 24.77 -7.82 -13.66
C THR A 135 24.02 -6.96 -12.65
N LEU A 136 24.38 -5.68 -12.52
CA LEU A 136 23.69 -4.74 -11.63
C LEU A 136 22.26 -4.47 -12.10
N GLU A 137 22.05 -4.27 -13.40
CA GLU A 137 20.72 -4.15 -13.99
C GLU A 137 19.84 -5.36 -13.64
N ASN A 138 20.36 -6.59 -13.78
CA ASN A 138 19.64 -7.81 -13.40
C ASN A 138 19.36 -7.89 -11.89
N LEU A 139 20.28 -7.42 -11.05
CA LEU A 139 20.11 -7.36 -9.60
C LEU A 139 18.95 -6.40 -9.23
N ILE A 140 18.92 -5.20 -9.81
CA ILE A 140 17.84 -4.24 -9.59
C ILE A 140 16.50 -4.84 -10.06
N LEU A 141 16.47 -5.53 -11.21
CA LEU A 141 15.26 -6.21 -11.69
C LEU A 141 14.77 -7.31 -10.76
N ASN A 142 15.68 -8.06 -10.12
CA ASN A 142 15.31 -9.04 -9.10
C ASN A 142 14.67 -8.37 -7.86
N PHE A 143 15.30 -7.32 -7.36
CA PHE A 143 14.79 -6.58 -6.20
C PHE A 143 13.48 -5.84 -6.50
N LYS A 144 13.36 -5.27 -7.69
CA LYS A 144 12.09 -4.73 -8.22
C LYS A 144 10.97 -5.76 -8.13
N ARG A 145 11.20 -6.99 -8.61
CA ARG A 145 10.19 -8.06 -8.53
C ARG A 145 9.80 -8.38 -7.10
N LEU A 146 10.78 -8.45 -6.19
CA LEU A 146 10.53 -8.71 -4.77
C LEU A 146 9.68 -7.61 -4.12
N ILE A 147 10.02 -6.35 -4.39
CA ILE A 147 9.26 -5.18 -3.91
C ILE A 147 7.83 -5.21 -4.45
N GLU A 148 7.65 -5.50 -5.75
CA GLU A 148 6.32 -5.61 -6.35
C GLU A 148 5.51 -6.78 -5.77
N THR A 149 6.14 -7.91 -5.44
CA THR A 149 5.47 -9.00 -4.72
C THR A 149 5.05 -8.58 -3.30
N HIS A 150 5.88 -7.80 -2.59
CA HIS A 150 5.48 -7.23 -1.29
C HIS A 150 4.29 -6.28 -1.45
N LEU A 151 4.32 -5.39 -2.45
CA LEU A 151 3.22 -4.48 -2.77
C LEU A 151 1.93 -5.24 -3.10
N GLU A 152 2.01 -6.31 -3.88
CA GLU A 152 0.86 -7.17 -4.19
C GLU A 152 0.28 -7.81 -2.94
N MET A 153 1.12 -8.36 -2.07
CA MET A 153 0.67 -8.95 -0.80
C MET A 153 -0.04 -7.93 0.08
N ILE A 154 0.53 -6.72 0.23
CA ILE A 154 -0.08 -5.64 1.01
C ILE A 154 -1.41 -5.22 0.41
N TYR A 155 -1.46 -5.03 -0.92
CA TYR A 155 -2.68 -4.67 -1.64
C TYR A 155 -3.79 -5.69 -1.43
N VAL A 156 -3.49 -6.99 -1.60
CA VAL A 156 -4.46 -8.07 -1.43
C VAL A 156 -4.94 -8.14 0.02
N ASN A 157 -4.04 -8.01 1.00
CA ASN A 157 -4.41 -8.02 2.42
C ASN A 157 -5.32 -6.83 2.77
N ALA A 158 -5.06 -5.64 2.24
CA ALA A 158 -5.91 -4.48 2.45
C ALA A 158 -7.32 -4.69 1.86
N VAL A 159 -7.41 -5.20 0.63
CA VAL A 159 -8.69 -5.49 -0.04
C VAL A 159 -9.47 -6.60 0.69
N LEU A 160 -8.79 -7.66 1.14
CA LEU A 160 -9.42 -8.73 1.92
C LEU A 160 -9.92 -8.22 3.27
N GLY A 161 -9.14 -7.36 3.94
CA GLY A 161 -9.53 -6.71 5.19
C GLY A 161 -10.81 -5.90 5.06
N ASP A 162 -10.91 -5.05 4.02
CA ASP A 162 -12.11 -4.27 3.74
C ASP A 162 -13.34 -5.16 3.47
N LYS A 163 -13.19 -6.18 2.62
CA LYS A 163 -14.29 -7.12 2.32
C LYS A 163 -14.77 -7.87 3.56
N ASN A 164 -13.85 -8.32 4.40
CA ASN A 164 -14.19 -9.01 5.66
C ASN A 164 -14.94 -8.09 6.63
N LYS A 165 -14.50 -6.82 6.73
CA LYS A 165 -15.20 -5.81 7.54
C LYS A 165 -16.62 -5.59 7.02
N ARG A 166 -16.79 -5.35 5.71
CA ARG A 166 -18.12 -5.18 5.08
C ARG A 166 -19.04 -6.38 5.32
N LEU A 167 -18.53 -7.60 5.17
CA LEU A 167 -19.30 -8.81 5.46
C LEU A 167 -19.73 -8.86 6.92
N THR A 168 -18.85 -8.48 7.83
CA THR A 168 -19.14 -8.44 9.27
C THR A 168 -20.22 -7.39 9.59
N ASP A 169 -20.15 -6.20 8.97
CA ASP A 169 -21.14 -5.14 9.14
C ASP A 169 -22.54 -5.60 8.66
N TYR A 170 -22.63 -6.22 7.48
CA TYR A 170 -23.88 -6.81 7.00
C TYR A 170 -24.44 -7.88 7.93
N LEU A 171 -23.58 -8.74 8.49
CA LEU A 171 -23.99 -9.76 9.45
C LEU A 171 -24.53 -9.13 10.74
N MET A 172 -23.91 -8.04 11.23
CA MET A 172 -24.39 -7.31 12.40
C MET A 172 -25.76 -6.67 12.14
N GLU A 173 -25.98 -6.06 10.98
CA GLU A 173 -27.29 -5.52 10.59
C GLU A 173 -28.37 -6.59 10.56
N LEU A 174 -28.11 -7.74 9.91
CA LEU A 174 -29.04 -8.87 9.88
C LEU A 174 -29.33 -9.44 11.28
N GLN A 175 -28.34 -9.47 12.15
CA GLN A 175 -28.51 -9.91 13.55
C GLN A 175 -29.35 -8.92 14.35
N ALA A 176 -29.18 -7.60 14.15
CA ALA A 176 -30.02 -6.59 14.78
C ALA A 176 -31.50 -6.73 14.36
N LEU A 177 -31.76 -7.07 13.09
CA LEU A 177 -33.11 -7.34 12.58
C LEU A 177 -33.76 -8.61 13.19
N ARG A 178 -32.97 -9.61 13.62
CA ARG A 178 -33.50 -10.80 14.33
C ARG A 178 -34.11 -10.49 15.70
N GLY A 179 -33.91 -9.28 16.23
CA GLY A 179 -34.58 -8.79 17.44
C GLY A 179 -35.98 -8.25 17.20
N ILE A 180 -36.38 -8.03 15.94
CA ILE A 180 -37.71 -7.54 15.57
C ILE A 180 -38.70 -8.69 15.66
N VAL A 181 -39.71 -8.51 16.51
CA VAL A 181 -40.76 -9.49 16.72
C VAL A 181 -41.86 -9.24 15.71
N PRO A 182 -42.19 -10.19 14.81
CA PRO A 182 -43.28 -10.01 13.85
C PRO A 182 -44.60 -9.86 14.61
N ILE A 183 -45.27 -8.73 14.46
CA ILE A 183 -46.59 -8.47 15.06
C ILE A 183 -47.64 -8.35 13.96
N CYS A 184 -48.77 -9.04 14.13
CA CYS A 184 -49.89 -8.92 13.21
C CYS A 184 -50.54 -7.54 13.34
N ALA A 185 -50.64 -6.79 12.24
CA ALA A 185 -51.23 -5.45 12.24
C ALA A 185 -52.72 -5.46 12.64
N HIS A 186 -53.43 -6.57 12.43
CA HIS A 186 -54.85 -6.73 12.70
C HIS A 186 -55.13 -7.20 14.15
N CYS A 187 -54.61 -8.36 14.56
CA CYS A 187 -54.91 -8.94 15.88
C CYS A 187 -53.86 -8.67 16.96
N LYS A 188 -52.75 -7.99 16.62
CA LYS A 188 -51.62 -7.66 17.53
C LYS A 188 -50.91 -8.86 18.16
N SER A 189 -51.17 -10.07 17.70
CA SER A 189 -50.42 -11.28 18.07
C SER A 189 -48.98 -11.22 17.56
N ILE A 190 -48.09 -11.88 18.28
CA ILE A 190 -46.66 -12.01 17.99
C ILE A 190 -46.39 -13.40 17.39
N LYS A 191 -45.53 -13.47 16.37
CA LYS A 191 -45.07 -14.74 15.79
C LYS A 191 -43.83 -15.26 16.55
N ASP A 192 -43.84 -16.52 16.95
CA ASP A 192 -42.70 -17.18 17.58
C ASP A 192 -41.68 -17.72 16.56
N LYS A 193 -40.65 -18.44 17.04
CA LYS A 193 -39.60 -19.03 16.19
C LYS A 193 -40.05 -20.27 15.41
N GLU A 194 -41.17 -20.87 15.79
CA GLU A 194 -41.78 -22.05 15.18
C GLU A 194 -42.91 -21.67 14.23
N ASP A 195 -43.03 -20.38 13.92
CA ASP A 195 -44.00 -19.78 13.00
C ASP A 195 -45.46 -19.75 13.53
N ASN A 196 -45.65 -19.96 14.84
CA ASN A 196 -46.96 -19.90 15.50
C ASN A 196 -47.28 -18.50 16.03
N TRP A 197 -48.57 -18.14 16.05
CA TRP A 197 -49.05 -16.85 16.55
C TRP A 197 -49.53 -16.95 18.00
N HIS A 198 -49.03 -16.05 18.85
CA HIS A 198 -49.38 -15.97 20.27
C HIS A 198 -49.82 -14.55 20.65
N PRO A 199 -50.70 -14.39 21.66
CA PRO A 199 -50.95 -13.11 22.29
C PRO A 199 -49.65 -12.48 22.84
N ILE A 200 -49.60 -11.14 22.90
CA ILE A 200 -48.39 -10.41 23.30
C ILE A 200 -47.94 -10.74 24.73
N GLU A 201 -48.89 -11.09 25.60
CA GLU A 201 -48.67 -11.44 26.99
C GLU A 201 -47.79 -12.70 27.11
N HIS A 202 -47.97 -13.68 26.21
CA HIS A 202 -47.17 -14.90 26.18
C HIS A 202 -45.69 -14.59 25.92
N TYR A 203 -45.42 -13.66 25.01
CA TYR A 203 -44.05 -13.24 24.68
C TYR A 203 -43.38 -12.49 25.85
N LEU A 204 -44.11 -11.62 26.56
CA LEU A 204 -43.61 -10.86 27.71
C LEU A 204 -43.31 -11.77 28.92
N ILE A 205 -44.12 -12.82 29.13
CA ILE A 205 -43.94 -13.76 30.24
C ILE A 205 -42.74 -14.69 29.97
N CYS A 206 -42.59 -15.20 28.75
CA CYS A 206 -41.49 -16.12 28.40
C CYS A 206 -40.12 -15.44 28.32
N LYS A 207 -40.02 -14.16 27.93
CA LYS A 207 -38.75 -13.43 27.95
C LYS A 207 -38.17 -13.21 29.36
N ASN A 208 -39.01 -13.31 30.40
CA ASN A 208 -38.63 -13.16 31.80
C ASN A 208 -38.27 -14.48 32.49
N GLN A 209 -38.20 -15.60 31.76
CA GLN A 209 -37.67 -16.84 32.32
C GLN A 209 -36.15 -16.90 32.13
N PRO A 210 -35.37 -17.15 33.20
CA PRO A 210 -33.93 -17.32 33.09
C PRO A 210 -33.60 -18.49 32.16
N LEU A 211 -32.55 -18.34 31.35
CA LEU A 211 -32.08 -19.40 30.46
C LEU A 211 -31.86 -20.71 31.24
N PRO A 212 -32.33 -21.87 30.76
CA PRO A 212 -32.10 -23.14 31.43
C PRO A 212 -30.60 -23.45 31.39
N GLY A 213 -29.94 -23.32 32.55
CA GLY A 213 -28.49 -23.50 32.71
C GLY A 213 -27.81 -22.46 33.61
N GLN A 214 -28.46 -21.35 33.97
CA GLN A 214 -27.95 -20.43 34.98
C GLN A 214 -28.54 -20.77 36.36
N SER A 215 -27.89 -21.68 37.08
CA SER A 215 -28.02 -21.78 38.53
C SER A 215 -27.55 -20.47 39.14
N VAL A 216 -28.51 -19.68 39.63
CA VAL A 216 -28.26 -18.51 40.47
C VAL A 216 -27.74 -19.03 41.82
N THR A 217 -26.42 -19.10 41.98
CA THR A 217 -25.80 -19.30 43.28
C THR A 217 -25.75 -17.94 43.97
N LEU A 218 -26.68 -17.68 44.88
CA LEU A 218 -26.58 -16.57 45.82
C LEU A 218 -25.58 -16.94 46.92
N ARG A 219 -24.40 -16.31 46.89
CA ARG A 219 -23.59 -15.91 48.06
C ARG A 219 -22.61 -14.83 47.66
#